data_AF-A0A9D4LJ12-F1
#
_entry.id   AF-A0A9D4LJ12-F1
#
_cell.length_a   1.000
_cell.length_b   1.000
_cell.length_c   1.000
_cell.angle_alpha   90.00
_cell.angle_beta   90.00
_cell.angle_gamma   90.00
#
_symmetry.space_group_name_H-M   'P 1'
#
loop_
_entity.id
_entity.type
_entity.pdbx_description
1 polymer ?
#
loop_
_entity_poly.entity_id
_entity_poly.type
_entity_poly.pdbx_seq_one_letter_code
_entity_poly.pdbx_strand_id
1 'polypeptide(L)' 'MLRMMATEAGLPVEKRLTNHSTHKRLVKKLREHTIPATEIMSVTGHKNVQ' A
#
# COMPACT_ATOMS: atom_id res chain seq x y z
N MET A 1 14.56 1.50 -5.79
CA MET A 1 13.80 2.22 -4.75
C MET A 1 12.94 1.30 -3.89
N LEU A 2 11.92 0.60 -4.42
CA LEU A 2 11.03 -0.25 -3.61
C LEU A 2 11.75 -1.30 -2.75
N ARG A 3 12.77 -1.97 -3.30
CA ARG A 3 13.55 -2.97 -2.56
C ARG A 3 14.28 -2.38 -1.34
N MET A 4 14.91 -1.22 -1.49
CA MET A 4 15.60 -0.54 -0.38
C MET A 4 14.61 -0.12 0.71
N MET A 5 13.52 0.54 0.33
CA MET A 5 12.48 0.95 1.28
C MET A 5 11.81 -0.24 1.97
N ALA A 6 11.65 -1.37 1.27
CA ALA A 6 11.15 -2.60 1.87
C ALA A 6 12.14 -3.17 2.89
N THR A 7 13.45 -3.16 2.59
CA THR A 7 14.48 -3.57 3.54
C THR A 7 14.49 -2.67 4.78
N GLU A 8 14.46 -1.35 4.61
CA GLU A 8 14.42 -0.38 5.72
C GLU A 8 13.15 -0.53 6.59
N ALA A 9 12.01 -0.83 5.96
CA ALA A 9 10.75 -1.07 6.65
C ALA A 9 10.62 -2.48 7.27
N GLY A 10 11.67 -3.30 7.22
CA GLY A 10 11.67 -4.67 7.74
C GLY A 10 10.67 -5.59 7.01
N LEU A 11 10.32 -5.28 5.77
CA LEU A 11 9.43 -6.09 4.96
C LEU A 11 10.20 -7.26 4.34
N PRO A 12 9.57 -8.43 4.19
CA PRO A 12 10.21 -9.60 3.59
C PRO A 12 10.52 -9.33 2.12
N VAL A 13 11.77 -8.95 1.86
CA VAL A 13 12.30 -8.64 0.53
C VAL A 13 12.46 -9.88 -0.34
N GLU A 14 12.45 -11.07 0.28
CA GLU A 14 12.37 -12.37 -0.41
C GLU A 14 11.01 -12.60 -1.08
N LYS A 15 9.94 -12.00 -0.54
CA LYS A 15 8.62 -12.05 -1.20
C LYS A 15 8.64 -11.08 -2.39
N ARG A 16 8.10 -11.51 -3.54
CA ARG A 16 8.01 -10.68 -4.75
C ARG A 16 7.08 -9.50 -4.52
N LEU A 17 7.63 -8.40 -3.99
CA LEU A 17 6.95 -7.12 -3.85
C LEU A 17 6.85 -6.47 -5.22
N THR A 18 5.63 -6.48 -5.76
CA THR A 18 5.27 -5.74 -6.97
C THR A 18 4.58 -4.44 -6.58
N ASN A 19 4.56 -3.46 -7.50
CA ASN A 19 3.79 -2.22 -7.33
C ASN A 19 2.34 -2.52 -6.92
N HIS A 20 1.71 -3.50 -7.58
CA HIS A 20 0.35 -3.94 -7.26
C HIS A 20 0.20 -4.47 -5.82
N SER A 21 1.09 -5.37 -5.39
CA SER A 21 1.04 -5.92 -4.03
C SER A 21 1.30 -4.86 -2.95
N THR A 22 2.19 -3.91 -3.23
CA THR A 22 2.53 -2.80 -2.33
C THR A 22 1.35 -1.84 -2.21
N HIS A 23 0.69 -1.56 -3.33
CA HIS A 23 -0.50 -0.73 -3.40
C HIS A 23 -1.68 -1.33 -2.62
N LYS A 24 -1.95 -2.64 -2.77
CA LYS A 24 -2.97 -3.33 -1.96
C LYS A 24 -2.67 -3.26 -0.46
N ARG A 25 -1.39 -3.42 -0.08
CA ARG A 25 -0.97 -3.33 1.32
C ARG A 25 -1.15 -1.93 1.89
N LEU A 26 -0.85 -0.89 1.10
CA LEU A 26 -1.08 0.50 1.46
C LEU A 26 -2.57 0.73 1.76
N VAL A 27 -3.46 0.40 0.82
CA VAL A 27 -4.91 0.55 0.98
C VAL A 27 -5.41 -0.20 2.23
N LYS A 28 -4.95 -1.44 2.46
CA LYS A 28 -5.30 -2.22 3.66
C LYS A 28 -4.91 -1.49 4.95
N LYS A 29 -3.68 -0.98 5.04
CA LYS A 29 -3.24 -0.20 6.21
C LYS A 29 -4.06 1.06 6.41
N LEU A 30 -4.32 1.83 5.36
CA LEU A 30 -5.12 3.06 5.48
C LEU A 30 -6.55 2.76 5.98
N ARG A 31 -7.15 1.64 5.53
CA ARG A 31 -8.43 1.15 6.05
C ARG A 31 -8.35 0.72 7.52
N GLU A 32 -7.27 0.04 7.94
CA GLU A 32 -7.04 -0.33 9.35
C GLU A 32 -6.89 0.91 10.25
N HIS A 33 -6.39 2.02 9.71
CA HIS A 33 -6.35 3.32 10.39
C HIS A 33 -7.66 4.13 10.27
N THR A 34 -8.75 3.51 9.79
CA THR A 34 -10.08 4.13 9.66
C THR A 34 -10.11 5.38 8.76
N ILE A 35 -9.17 5.48 7.81
CA ILE A 35 -9.16 6.59 6.84
C ILE A 35 -10.34 6.40 5.87
N PRO A 36 -11.13 7.45 5.61
CA PRO A 36 -12.25 7.39 4.67
C PRO A 36 -11.82 6.92 3.28
N ALA A 37 -12.65 6.10 2.65
CA ALA A 37 -12.37 5.58 1.31
C ALA A 37 -12.12 6.71 0.29
N THR A 38 -12.84 7.83 0.38
CA THR A 38 -12.67 9.01 -0.48
C THR A 38 -11.27 9.62 -0.38
N GLU A 39 -10.71 9.69 0.83
CA GLU A 39 -9.34 10.16 1.06
C GLU A 39 -8.32 9.16 0.52
N ILE A 40 -8.54 7.85 0.73
CA ILE A 40 -7.70 6.81 0.14
C ILE A 40 -7.72 6.90 -1.40
N MET A 41 -8.89 7.09 -2.03
CA MET A 41 -9.01 7.29 -3.49
C MET A 41 -8.18 8.46 -3.98
N SER A 42 -8.22 9.58 -3.24
CA SER A 42 -7.49 10.79 -3.61
C SER A 42 -5.98 10.58 -3.67
N VAL A 43 -5.42 9.79 -2.74
CA VAL A 43 -3.98 9.54 -2.63
C VAL A 43 -3.55 8.38 -3.53
N THR A 44 -4.37 7.34 -3.66
CA THR A 44 -4.00 6.13 -4.40
C THR A 44 -4.46 6.14 -5.85
N GLY A 45 -5.27 7.11 -6.28
CA GLY A 45 -5.86 7.17 -7.63
C GLY A 45 -6.80 6.00 -7.94
N HIS A 46 -7.22 5.24 -6.92
CA HIS A 46 -8.17 4.14 -7.11
C HIS A 46 -9.55 4.74 -7.37
N LYS A 47 -10.19 4.31 -8.45
CA LYS A 47 -11.57 4.68 -8.75
C LYS A 47 -12.59 3.83 -7.96
N ASN A 48 -12.15 2.73 -7.37
CA ASN A 48 -13.01 1.84 -6.58
C ASN A 48 -12.24 1.24 -5.39
N VAL A 49 -12.56 1.67 -4.17
CA VAL A 49 -11.99 1.14 -2.90
C VAL A 49 -13.02 0.34 -2.09
N GLN A 50 -14.20 0.09 -2.69
CA GLN A 50 -15.26 -0.74 -2.11
C GLN A 50 -14.73 -2.15 -1.80
#